data_AF-A0AAD9I784-F1
#
_entry.id   AF-A0AAD9I784-F1
#
_cell.length_a   1.000
_cell.length_b   1.000
_cell.length_c   1.000
_cell.angle_alpha   90.00
_cell.angle_beta   90.00
_cell.angle_gamma   90.00
#
_symmetry.space_group_name_H-M   'P 1'
#
loop_
_entity.id
_entity.type
_entity.pdbx_description
1 polymer ?
#
loop_
_entity_poly.entity_id
_entity_poly.type
_entity_poly.pdbx_seq_one_letter_code
_entity_poly.pdbx_strand_id
1 'polypeptide(L)'
;MEYTGYLKDVTQPGNKGAMFDSSAGREDLVVQIGVGRVIKGWDVAVLDMKLGERATLEMTSDYAYGEHGFGGHIPPRADLIFDACLKGIK
;
A
#
# COMPACT_ATOMS: atom_id res chain seq x y z
N MET A 1 6.56 6.36 7.67
CA MET A 1 6.45 5.01 7.08
C MET A 1 7.07 5.04 5.71
N GLU A 2 7.88 4.04 5.38
CA GLU A 2 8.46 3.87 4.05
C GLU A 2 7.62 2.84 3.30
N TYR A 3 7.30 3.05 2.03
CA TYR A 3 6.55 2.10 1.22
C TYR A 3 6.92 2.12 -0.26
N THR A 4 6.62 1.01 -0.93
CA THR A 4 6.55 0.94 -2.40
C THR A 4 5.30 0.16 -2.81
N GLY A 5 4.52 0.73 -3.73
CA GLY A 5 3.28 0.17 -4.24
C GLY A 5 3.41 -0.37 -5.67
N TYR A 6 2.83 -1.55 -5.90
CA TYR A 6 2.82 -2.27 -7.17
C TYR A 6 1.40 -2.70 -7.54
N LEU A 7 1.09 -2.74 -8.83
CA LEU A 7 -0.07 -3.48 -9.31
C LEU A 7 0.16 -4.97 -9.10
N LYS A 8 -0.85 -5.69 -8.60
CA LYS A 8 -0.76 -7.14 -8.46
C LYS A 8 -0.78 -7.80 -9.85
N ASP A 9 0.23 -8.62 -10.10
CA ASP A 9 0.36 -9.42 -11.31
C ASP A 9 0.86 -10.83 -10.93
N VAL A 10 -0.06 -11.80 -10.97
CA VAL A 10 0.22 -13.21 -10.59
C VAL A 10 1.17 -13.92 -11.54
N THR A 11 1.51 -13.31 -12.68
CA THR A 11 2.49 -13.85 -13.63
C THR A 11 3.92 -13.48 -13.28
N GLN A 12 4.13 -12.52 -12.36
CA GLN A 12 5.44 -12.02 -11.95
C GLN A 12 5.91 -12.63 -10.62
N PRO A 13 7.24 -12.72 -10.38
CA PRO A 13 7.77 -13.13 -9.09
C PRO A 13 7.24 -12.27 -7.94
N GLY A 14 6.74 -12.92 -6.89
CA GLY A 14 6.18 -12.22 -5.72
C GLY A 14 4.89 -11.45 -6.03
N ASN A 15 4.21 -11.78 -7.14
CA ASN A 15 2.96 -11.17 -7.60
C ASN A 15 3.04 -9.65 -7.89
N LYS A 16 4.25 -9.08 -8.01
CA LYS A 16 4.46 -7.64 -8.17
C LYS A 16 4.67 -7.28 -9.63
N GLY A 17 3.68 -6.60 -10.21
CA GLY A 17 3.73 -6.04 -11.54
C GLY A 17 4.34 -4.63 -11.54
N ALA A 18 3.74 -3.74 -12.32
CA ALA A 18 4.21 -2.37 -12.46
C ALA A 18 4.18 -1.61 -11.13
N MET A 19 5.31 -1.02 -10.75
CA MET A 19 5.39 -0.06 -9.64
C MET A 19 4.64 1.21 -10.03
N PHE A 20 3.74 1.67 -9.17
CA PHE A 20 2.96 2.88 -9.42
C PHE A 20 3.33 4.03 -8.48
N ASP A 21 3.86 3.73 -7.28
CA ASP A 21 4.30 4.75 -6.33
C ASP A 21 5.37 4.22 -5.37
N SER A 22 6.21 5.10 -4.84
CA SER A 22 7.20 4.78 -3.82
C SER A 22 7.58 6.01 -3.00
N SER A 23 7.77 5.81 -1.70
CA SER A 23 8.37 6.80 -0.82
C SER A 23 9.90 6.69 -0.72
N ALA A 24 10.52 5.72 -1.39
CA ALA A 24 11.97 5.56 -1.36
C ALA A 24 12.67 6.82 -1.92
N GLY A 25 13.62 7.36 -1.17
CA GLY A 25 14.31 8.61 -1.52
C GLY A 25 13.51 9.89 -1.26
N ARG A 26 12.34 9.78 -0.61
CA ARG A 26 11.53 10.91 -0.12
C ARG A 26 11.47 10.88 1.41
N GLU A 27 10.85 11.90 2.00
CA GLU A 27 10.51 11.87 3.42
C GLU A 27 9.52 10.73 3.72
N ASP A 28 9.61 10.22 4.95
CA ASP A 28 8.70 9.19 5.45
C ASP A 28 7.23 9.65 5.36
N LEU A 29 6.37 8.77 4.85
CA LEU A 29 4.93 9.02 4.83
C LEU A 29 4.40 9.11 6.27
N VAL A 30 3.76 10.24 6.58
CA VAL A 30 3.05 10.48 7.85
C VAL A 30 1.56 10.45 7.57
N VAL A 31 0.88 9.44 8.11
CA VAL A 31 -0.57 9.25 7.97
C VAL A 31 -1.18 8.86 9.31
N GLN A 32 -2.44 9.22 9.50
CA GLN A 32 -3.24 8.74 10.63
C GLN A 32 -3.91 7.43 10.23
N ILE A 33 -3.70 6.38 11.03
CA ILE A 33 -4.24 5.03 10.81
C ILE A 33 -5.49 4.83 11.68
N GLY A 34 -6.48 4.13 11.12
CA GLY A 34 -7.71 3.74 11.82
C GLY A 34 -8.78 4.84 11.87
N VAL A 35 -8.67 5.86 11.01
CA VAL A 35 -9.57 7.03 10.99
C VAL A 35 -10.23 7.27 9.62
N GLY A 36 -10.07 6.37 8.67
CA GLY A 36 -10.68 6.43 7.33
C GLY A 36 -10.03 7.46 6.39
N ARG A 37 -8.76 7.83 6.63
CA ARG A 37 -8.04 8.86 5.85
C ARG A 37 -7.10 8.28 4.79
N VAL A 38 -6.81 6.99 4.86
CA VAL A 38 -6.05 6.25 3.86
C VAL A 38 -6.91 5.13 3.29
N ILE A 39 -6.42 4.44 2.27
CA ILE A 39 -7.13 3.28 1.73
C ILE A 39 -7.39 2.25 2.84
N LYS A 40 -8.58 1.63 2.81
CA LYS A 40 -9.12 0.83 3.91
C LYS A 40 -8.14 -0.23 4.41
N GLY A 41 -7.43 -0.90 3.51
CA GLY A 41 -6.54 -1.96 3.96
C GLY A 41 -5.26 -1.44 4.64
N TRP A 42 -4.82 -0.19 4.41
CA TRP A 42 -3.75 0.40 5.22
C TRP A 42 -4.26 0.67 6.63
N ASP A 43 -5.47 1.19 6.72
CA ASP A 43 -6.16 1.44 7.98
C ASP A 43 -6.35 0.19 8.84
N VAL A 44 -6.43 -0.99 8.22
CA VAL A 44 -6.53 -2.28 8.91
C VAL A 44 -5.15 -2.91 9.13
N ALA A 45 -4.35 -3.06 8.08
CA ALA A 45 -3.12 -3.84 8.14
C ALA A 45 -2.00 -3.17 8.96
N VAL A 46 -1.92 -1.83 8.95
CA VAL A 46 -0.88 -1.11 9.70
C VAL A 46 -1.14 -1.17 11.21
N LEU A 47 -2.38 -1.42 11.65
CA LEU A 47 -2.70 -1.60 13.07
C LEU A 47 -2.04 -2.84 13.68
N ASP A 48 -1.80 -3.87 12.87
CA ASP A 48 -1.17 -5.12 13.31
C ASP A 48 0.37 -5.09 13.19
N MET A 49 0.93 -4.06 12.54
CA MET A 49 2.38 -3.93 12.36
C MET A 49 3.08 -3.44 13.62
N LYS A 50 4.26 -4.00 13.89
CA LYS A 50 5.15 -3.54 14.95
C LYS A 50 6.08 -2.44 14.45
N LEU A 51 6.50 -1.56 15.36
CA LEU A 51 7.52 -0.57 15.07
C LEU A 51 8.81 -1.25 14.56
N GLY A 52 9.31 -0.82 13.42
CA GLY A 52 10.47 -1.38 12.72
C GLY A 52 10.14 -2.55 11.77
N GLU A 53 8.91 -3.06 11.78
CA GLU A 53 8.50 -4.18 10.95
C GLU A 53 8.48 -3.82 9.47
N ARG A 54 8.87 -4.78 8.63
CA ARG A 54 8.68 -4.77 7.17
C ARG A 54 7.65 -5.82 6.81
N ALA A 55 6.59 -5.42 6.13
CA ALA A 55 5.52 -6.32 5.72
C ALA A 55 5.18 -6.11 4.24
N THR A 56 4.76 -7.18 3.57
CA THR A 56 4.14 -7.12 2.25
C THR A 56 2.64 -7.24 2.43
N LEU A 57 1.92 -6.19 2.07
CA LEU A 57 0.47 -6.07 2.18
C LEU A 57 -0.15 -6.33 0.80
N GLU A 58 -0.86 -7.43 0.64
CA GLU A 58 -1.68 -7.69 -0.54
C GLU A 58 -3.11 -7.21 -0.29
N MET A 59 -3.63 -6.39 -1.20
CA MET A 59 -4.90 -5.69 -1.01
C MET A 59 -5.76 -5.90 -2.25
N THR A 60 -6.97 -6.40 -2.02
CA THR A 60 -7.99 -6.44 -3.07
C THR A 60 -8.47 -5.03 -3.38
N SER A 61 -8.98 -4.82 -4.59
CA SER A 61 -9.40 -3.49 -5.04
C SER A 61 -10.39 -2.79 -4.09
N ASP A 62 -11.30 -3.51 -3.44
CA ASP A 62 -12.27 -2.98 -2.46
C ASP A 62 -11.63 -2.48 -1.15
N TYR A 63 -10.41 -2.92 -0.84
CA TYR A 63 -9.58 -2.38 0.25
C TYR A 63 -8.58 -1.31 -0.22
N ALA A 64 -8.56 -1.02 -1.53
CA ALA A 64 -7.72 -0.03 -2.19
C ALA A 64 -8.58 1.08 -2.85
N TYR A 65 -8.56 1.18 -4.20
CA TYR A 65 -9.21 2.25 -4.97
C TYR A 65 -10.51 1.82 -5.69
N GLY A 66 -10.95 0.59 -5.46
CA GLY A 66 -12.23 0.06 -5.92
C GLY A 66 -12.43 0.11 -7.42
N GLU A 67 -13.68 0.31 -7.84
CA GLU A 67 -14.08 0.27 -9.25
C GLU A 67 -13.56 1.45 -10.08
N HIS A 68 -13.12 2.53 -9.45
CA HIS A 68 -12.73 3.75 -10.16
C HIS A 68 -11.23 3.82 -10.45
N GLY A 69 -10.41 3.06 -9.70
CA GLY A 69 -8.96 3.22 -9.78
C GLY A 69 -8.53 4.61 -9.29
N PHE A 70 -7.32 5.03 -9.67
CA PHE A 70 -6.77 6.32 -9.22
C PHE A 70 -5.72 6.91 -10.18
N GLY A 71 -5.81 8.22 -10.40
CA GLY A 71 -4.74 9.04 -10.99
C GLY A 71 -4.26 8.62 -12.38
N GLY A 72 -5.03 7.81 -13.11
CA GLY A 72 -4.67 7.29 -14.44
C GLY A 72 -3.59 6.20 -14.47
N HIS A 73 -2.98 5.86 -13.32
CA HIS A 73 -1.93 4.84 -13.21
C HIS A 73 -2.38 3.60 -12.43
N ILE A 74 -3.47 3.71 -11.65
CA ILE A 74 -4.12 2.56 -11.00
C ILE A 74 -5.43 2.29 -11.76
N PRO A 75 -5.54 1.14 -12.46
CA PRO A 75 -6.75 0.77 -13.18
C PRO A 75 -7.96 0.54 -12.26
N PRO A 76 -9.19 0.65 -12.79
CA PRO A 76 -10.40 0.11 -12.18
C PRO A 76 -10.25 -1.32 -11.69
N ARG A 77 -10.73 -1.62 -10.48
CA ARG A 77 -10.73 -2.96 -9.86
C ARG A 77 -9.34 -3.60 -9.78
N ALA A 78 -8.29 -2.79 -9.70
CA ALA A 78 -6.92 -3.29 -9.54
C ALA A 78 -6.64 -3.72 -8.11
N ASP A 79 -6.14 -4.94 -7.95
CA ASP A 79 -5.51 -5.40 -6.71
C ASP A 79 -4.09 -4.86 -6.62
N LEU A 80 -3.65 -4.52 -5.41
CA LEU A 80 -2.38 -3.86 -5.16
C LEU A 80 -1.52 -4.67 -4.19
N ILE A 81 -0.21 -4.51 -4.32
CA ILE A 81 0.77 -5.00 -3.36
C ILE A 81 1.59 -3.83 -2.86
N PHE A 82 1.71 -3.70 -1.55
CA PHE A 82 2.59 -2.73 -0.91
C PHE A 82 3.67 -3.43 -0.10
N ASP A 83 4.92 -3.09 -0.34
CA ASP A 83 5.97 -3.33 0.65
C ASP A 83 6.04 -2.12 1.55
N ALA A 84 5.77 -2.29 2.85
CA ALA A 84 5.73 -1.21 3.82
C ALA A 84 6.68 -1.47 4.99
N CYS A 85 7.26 -0.41 5.54
CA CYS A 85 8.09 -0.43 6.73
C CYS A 85 7.62 0.64 7.72
N LEU A 86 7.18 0.20 8.90
CA LEU A 86 6.73 1.11 9.96
C LEU A 86 7.93 1.69 10.71
N LYS A 87 8.40 2.87 10.29
CA LYS A 87 9.58 3.52 10.87
C LYS A 87 9.33 4.26 12.20
N GLY A 88 8.09 4.61 12.51
CA GLY A 88 7.77 5.47 13.65
C GLY A 88 6.27 5.57 13.92
N ILE A 89 5.91 5.80 15.18
CA ILE A 89 4.57 6.15 15.66
C ILE A 89 4.73 7.46 16.43
N LYS A 90 3.86 8.44 16.18
CA LYS A 90 3.91 9.78 16.79
C LYS A 90 2.55 10.12 17.40
#